data_AF-A0A562WH63-F1
#
_entry.id   AF-A0A562WH63-F1
#
_cell.length_a   1.000
_cell.length_b   1.000
_cell.length_c   1.000
_cell.angle_alpha   90.00
_cell.angle_beta   90.00
_cell.angle_gamma   90.00
#
_symmetry.space_group_name_H-M   'P 1'
#
loop_
_entity.id
_entity.type
_entity.pdbx_description
1 polymer ?
#
loop_
_entity_poly.entity_id
_entity_poly.type
_entity_poly.pdbx_seq_one_letter_code
_entity_poly.pdbx_strand_id
1 'polypeptide(L)'
;MGTDIHAYAETRTNGAWTYAGDDAFPDNERPKGRHCPFDRVHSYRLFGFLADVRNYSEAPVIAGPRGLPADVSPELQAKSDDWDVDGHTHSWLTLAELLAFDYDQTFTDQWNDGDGNPQVTTVRDFLGDWYFTRLDLLGKLGAPENVRIVFWFDN
;
A
#
# COMPACT_ATOMS: atom_id res chain seq x y z
N MET A 1 14.23 14.77 4.55
CA MET A 1 14.50 13.34 4.41
C MET A 1 13.24 12.71 3.86
N GLY A 2 13.37 11.84 2.85
CA GLY A 2 12.24 11.29 2.14
C GLY A 2 11.80 9.97 2.76
N THR A 3 10.50 9.80 2.95
CA THR A 3 9.87 8.53 3.34
C THR A 3 9.46 7.75 2.10
N ASP A 4 9.72 6.45 2.09
CA ASP A 4 9.28 5.45 1.14
C ASP A 4 8.38 4.43 1.84
N ILE A 5 7.56 3.73 1.05
CA ILE A 5 6.78 2.57 1.50
C ILE A 5 7.51 1.28 1.16
N HIS A 6 7.48 0.33 2.08
CA HIS A 6 7.89 -1.07 1.87
C HIS A 6 6.66 -1.94 1.95
N ALA A 7 6.24 -2.47 0.81
CA ALA A 7 5.02 -3.27 0.70
C ALA A 7 5.33 -4.63 0.09
N TYR A 8 4.64 -5.64 0.62
CA TYR A 8 4.76 -7.04 0.24
C TYR A 8 3.37 -7.65 0.11
N ALA A 9 3.26 -8.76 -0.63
CA ALA A 9 2.00 -9.50 -0.73
C ALA A 9 2.11 -10.89 -0.11
N GLU A 10 1.03 -11.31 0.53
CA GLU A 10 0.85 -12.69 0.97
C GLU A 10 -0.40 -13.28 0.32
N THR A 11 -0.35 -14.58 0.08
CA THR A 11 -1.49 -15.36 -0.37
C THR A 11 -1.89 -16.36 0.71
N ARG A 12 -3.19 -16.64 0.81
CA ARG A 12 -3.73 -17.58 1.77
C ARG A 12 -4.13 -18.87 1.09
N THR A 13 -3.51 -19.98 1.51
CA THR A 13 -3.87 -21.32 1.05
C THR A 13 -4.11 -22.21 2.27
N ASN A 14 -5.23 -22.93 2.29
CA ASN A 14 -5.61 -23.82 3.42
C ASN A 14 -5.55 -23.14 4.80
N GLY A 15 -5.91 -21.85 4.87
CA GLY A 15 -5.96 -21.08 6.10
C GLY A 15 -4.64 -20.44 6.53
N ALA A 16 -3.51 -20.79 5.91
CA ALA A 16 -2.19 -20.23 6.21
C ALA A 16 -1.79 -19.16 5.19
N TRP A 17 -1.21 -18.05 5.67
CA TRP A 17 -0.61 -17.02 4.82
C TRP A 17 0.81 -17.39 4.47
N THR A 18 1.18 -17.13 3.22
CA THR A 18 2.51 -17.38 2.70
C THR A 18 2.94 -16.20 1.86
N TYR A 19 4.20 -15.80 2.02
CA TYR A 19 4.78 -14.74 1.20
C TYR A 19 4.64 -15.09 -0.29
N ALA A 20 4.09 -14.17 -1.09
CA ALA A 20 3.92 -14.38 -2.52
C ALA A 20 5.25 -14.45 -3.29
N GLY A 21 6.34 -14.03 -2.65
CA GLY A 21 7.67 -13.92 -3.25
C GLY A 21 7.91 -12.52 -3.81
N ASP A 22 9.18 -12.13 -3.90
CA ASP A 22 9.55 -10.84 -4.49
C ASP A 22 9.06 -10.83 -5.96
N ASP A 23 9.38 -11.85 -6.75
CA ASP A 23 9.04 -11.97 -8.19
C ASP A 23 7.54 -12.09 -8.54
N ALA A 24 6.63 -11.99 -7.57
CA ALA A 24 5.18 -12.05 -7.78
C ALA A 24 4.64 -10.88 -8.63
N PHE A 25 5.42 -9.80 -8.76
CA PHE A 25 5.06 -8.61 -9.51
C PHE A 25 6.02 -8.39 -10.67
N PRO A 26 5.57 -7.80 -11.79
CA PRO A 26 6.48 -7.41 -12.88
C PRO A 26 7.49 -6.37 -12.37
N ASP A 27 8.67 -6.35 -13.00
CA ASP A 27 9.72 -5.38 -12.66
C ASP A 27 9.15 -3.96 -12.73
N ASN A 28 9.29 -3.22 -11.63
CA ASN A 28 8.92 -1.81 -11.60
C ASN A 28 9.88 -1.06 -12.52
N GLU A 29 9.35 -0.46 -13.59
CA GLU A 29 10.18 0.26 -14.57
C GLU A 29 11.06 1.35 -13.92
N ARG A 30 10.66 1.86 -12.74
CA ARG A 30 11.41 2.81 -11.92
C ARG A 30 11.15 2.59 -10.42
N PRO A 31 12.16 2.24 -9.61
CA PRO A 31 13.51 1.81 -9.98
C PRO A 31 13.52 0.35 -10.46
N LYS A 32 14.23 0.07 -11.57
CA LYS A 32 14.43 -1.28 -12.12
C LYS A 32 14.98 -2.28 -11.10
N GLY A 33 14.61 -3.54 -11.26
CA GLY A 33 15.01 -4.68 -10.44
C GLY A 33 14.17 -4.86 -9.17
N ARG A 34 12.90 -4.45 -9.19
CA ARG A 34 12.02 -4.53 -8.00
C ARG A 34 10.68 -5.13 -8.33
N HIS A 35 10.27 -6.06 -7.48
CA HIS A 35 9.07 -6.85 -7.65
C HIS A 35 8.25 -6.76 -6.35
N CYS A 36 7.24 -5.90 -6.33
CA CYS A 36 6.43 -5.60 -5.14
C CYS A 36 5.10 -4.92 -5.55
N PRO A 37 4.11 -4.85 -4.64
CA PRO A 37 2.86 -4.14 -4.91
C PRO A 37 3.05 -2.62 -5.07
N PHE A 38 3.87 -2.00 -4.19
CA PHE A 38 3.99 -0.54 -4.06
C PHE A 38 5.39 0.00 -3.66
N ASP A 39 6.43 -0.83 -3.55
CA ASP A 39 7.74 -0.46 -2.93
C ASP A 39 8.42 0.75 -3.59
N ARG A 40 8.97 1.62 -2.73
CA ARG A 40 9.74 2.84 -3.02
C ARG A 40 9.10 3.81 -4.01
N VAL A 41 7.77 3.82 -4.04
CA VAL A 41 7.03 4.96 -4.56
C VAL A 41 7.05 6.03 -3.48
N HIS A 42 7.76 7.13 -3.72
CA HIS A 42 7.71 8.34 -2.89
C HIS A 42 6.38 9.08 -3.15
N SER A 43 5.26 8.56 -2.62
CA SER A 43 3.92 9.12 -2.83
C SER A 43 3.19 9.31 -1.51
N TYR A 44 3.26 10.53 -0.97
CA TYR A 44 2.49 10.91 0.22
C TYR A 44 0.97 10.77 0.01
N ARG A 45 0.50 10.83 -1.24
CA ARG A 45 -0.89 10.52 -1.60
C ARG A 45 -1.26 9.09 -1.25
N LEU A 46 -0.41 8.14 -1.64
CA LEU A 46 -0.60 6.72 -1.33
C LEU A 46 -0.45 6.45 0.18
N PHE A 47 0.53 7.08 0.82
CA PHE A 47 0.83 6.84 2.24
C PHE A 47 -0.29 7.35 3.15
N GLY A 48 -0.79 8.56 2.86
CA GLY A 48 -1.92 9.15 3.55
C GLY A 48 -3.18 8.30 3.39
N PHE A 49 -3.48 7.88 2.16
CA PHE A 49 -4.61 6.99 1.89
C PHE A 49 -4.51 5.65 2.64
N LEU A 50 -3.35 4.99 2.64
CA LEU A 50 -3.20 3.64 3.21
C LEU A 50 -3.14 3.60 4.74
N ALA A 51 -2.54 4.61 5.38
CA ALA A 51 -2.26 4.56 6.82
C ALA A 51 -2.14 5.93 7.50
N ASP A 52 -2.63 7.00 6.86
CA ASP A 52 -2.56 8.38 7.36
C ASP A 52 -1.12 8.91 7.58
N VAL A 53 -0.14 8.31 6.90
CA VAL A 53 1.27 8.72 7.02
C VAL A 53 1.51 9.92 6.12
N ARG A 54 1.86 11.07 6.74
CA ARG A 54 2.15 12.33 6.04
C ARG A 54 1.00 12.71 5.08
N ASN A 55 -0.23 12.60 5.57
CA ASN A 55 -1.45 12.88 4.82
C ASN A 55 -1.73 14.39 4.70
N TYR A 56 -0.87 15.13 4.02
CA TYR A 56 -1.05 16.59 3.91
C TYR A 56 -2.25 16.99 3.04
N SER A 57 -2.73 16.09 2.19
CA SER A 57 -3.95 16.30 1.39
C SER A 57 -5.23 16.15 2.20
N GLU A 58 -5.16 15.70 3.45
CA GLU A 58 -6.32 15.29 4.27
C GLU A 58 -7.22 14.29 3.53
N ALA A 59 -6.60 13.37 2.78
CA ALA A 59 -7.31 12.38 1.99
C ALA A 59 -8.03 11.37 2.90
N PRO A 60 -9.17 10.81 2.47
CA PRO A 60 -9.79 9.69 3.14
C PRO A 60 -8.80 8.55 3.36
N VAL A 61 -8.75 8.03 4.59
CA VAL A 61 -7.87 6.92 4.96
C VAL A 61 -8.66 5.63 4.92
N ILE A 62 -8.16 4.61 4.22
CA ILE A 62 -8.86 3.32 4.09
C ILE A 62 -9.02 2.61 5.44
N ALA A 63 -7.96 2.62 6.26
CA ALA A 63 -7.96 2.10 7.61
C ALA A 63 -6.78 2.68 8.41
N GLY A 64 -6.97 2.81 9.73
CA GLY A 64 -5.84 3.10 10.62
C GLY A 64 -4.81 1.96 10.65
N PRO A 65 -3.55 2.23 11.01
CA PRO A 65 -2.49 1.23 11.05
C PRO A 65 -2.80 0.13 12.07
N ARG A 66 -2.62 -1.13 11.64
CA ARG A 66 -3.00 -2.33 12.41
C ARG A 66 -1.83 -3.03 13.08
N GLY A 67 -0.61 -2.55 12.87
CA GLY A 67 0.60 -3.32 13.15
C GLY A 67 0.79 -4.44 12.12
N LEU A 68 1.74 -5.34 12.38
CA LEU A 68 1.85 -6.58 11.61
C LEU A 68 0.67 -7.52 11.90
N PRO A 69 0.23 -8.31 10.92
CA PRO A 69 -0.75 -9.36 11.19
C PRO A 69 -0.16 -10.41 12.14
N ALA A 70 -0.97 -10.89 13.09
CA ALA A 70 -0.53 -11.91 14.06
C ALA A 70 -0.17 -13.26 13.40
N ASP A 71 -0.65 -13.49 12.18
CA ASP A 71 -0.39 -14.65 11.33
C ASP A 71 0.43 -14.26 10.09
N VAL A 72 1.31 -13.25 10.20
CA VAL A 72 2.30 -12.90 9.18
C VAL A 72 3.22 -14.09 8.90
N SER A 73 3.64 -14.26 7.64
CA SER A 73 4.57 -15.31 7.28
C SER A 73 5.95 -15.07 7.92
N PRO A 74 6.71 -16.14 8.23
CA PRO A 74 8.04 -16.00 8.81
C PRO A 74 8.98 -15.13 7.97
N GLU A 75 8.86 -15.17 6.65
CA GLU A 75 9.68 -14.37 5.73
C GLU A 75 9.38 -12.87 5.88
N LEU A 76 8.11 -12.49 5.98
CA LEU A 76 7.75 -11.08 6.15
C LEU A 76 7.98 -10.57 7.57
N GLN A 77 7.84 -11.44 8.57
CA GLN A 77 8.27 -11.10 9.93
C GLN A 77 9.77 -10.76 9.94
N ALA A 78 10.61 -11.63 9.36
CA ALA A 78 12.05 -11.39 9.28
C ALA A 78 12.40 -10.10 8.52
N LYS A 79 11.74 -9.85 7.37
CA LYS A 79 11.93 -8.59 6.63
C LYS A 79 11.53 -7.37 7.47
N SER A 80 10.46 -7.45 8.25
CA SER A 80 10.04 -6.37 9.13
C SER A 80 11.02 -6.15 10.28
N ASP A 81 11.51 -7.24 10.89
CA ASP A 81 12.47 -7.20 12.00
C ASP A 81 13.82 -6.61 11.54
N ASP A 82 14.24 -6.86 10.29
CA ASP A 82 15.46 -6.31 9.69
C ASP A 82 15.45 -4.77 9.59
N TRP A 83 14.27 -4.15 9.55
CA TRP A 83 14.14 -2.68 9.57
C TRP A 83 14.29 -2.08 10.98
N ASP A 84 14.21 -2.90 12.04
CA ASP A 84 14.34 -2.50 13.45
C ASP A 84 13.61 -1.17 13.77
N VAL A 85 14.35 -0.12 14.13
CA VAL A 85 13.80 1.20 14.49
C VAL A 85 13.53 2.11 13.29
N ASP A 86 14.01 1.75 12.10
CA ASP A 86 13.85 2.54 10.88
C ASP A 86 12.49 2.29 10.20
N GLY A 87 11.90 1.11 10.42
CA GLY A 87 10.56 0.77 9.94
C GLY A 87 9.46 1.25 10.89
N HIS A 88 8.48 2.00 10.39
CA HIS A 88 7.38 2.51 11.20
C HIS A 88 6.00 2.35 10.55
N THR A 89 4.95 2.52 11.35
CA THR A 89 3.53 2.46 10.92
C THR A 89 3.20 1.18 10.14
N HIS A 90 3.59 0.04 10.70
CA HIS A 90 3.25 -1.27 10.15
C HIS A 90 1.73 -1.45 10.04
N SER A 91 1.27 -2.00 8.92
CA SER A 91 -0.14 -2.30 8.68
C SER A 91 -0.30 -3.37 7.61
N TRP A 92 -1.55 -3.79 7.40
CA TRP A 92 -1.94 -4.75 6.37
C TRP A 92 -3.39 -4.53 5.94
N LEU A 93 -3.67 -4.87 4.69
CA LEU A 93 -5.01 -4.77 4.08
C LEU A 93 -5.22 -5.96 3.15
N THR A 94 -6.39 -6.58 3.21
CA THR A 94 -6.78 -7.58 2.21
C THR A 94 -7.12 -6.93 0.87
N LEU A 95 -6.97 -7.65 -0.23
CA LEU A 95 -7.45 -7.19 -1.54
C LEU A 95 -8.97 -6.98 -1.53
N ALA A 96 -9.71 -7.78 -0.76
CA ALA A 96 -11.15 -7.57 -0.56
C ALA A 96 -11.46 -6.19 0.04
N GLU A 97 -10.70 -5.74 1.03
CA GLU A 97 -10.85 -4.40 1.62
C GLU A 97 -10.49 -3.29 0.64
N LEU A 98 -9.39 -3.46 -0.09
CA LEU A 98 -8.97 -2.51 -1.13
C LEU A 98 -10.07 -2.37 -2.19
N LEU A 99 -10.63 -3.48 -2.69
CA LEU A 99 -11.67 -3.46 -3.71
C LEU A 99 -13.04 -2.97 -3.22
N ALA A 100 -13.32 -3.08 -1.92
CA ALA A 100 -14.59 -2.65 -1.33
C ALA A 100 -14.65 -1.15 -1.00
N PHE A 101 -13.50 -0.45 -1.05
CA PHE A 101 -13.44 0.97 -0.76
C PHE A 101 -14.16 1.81 -1.85
N ASP A 102 -14.90 2.83 -1.43
CA ASP A 102 -15.56 3.76 -2.34
C ASP A 102 -14.55 4.77 -2.91
N TYR A 103 -14.00 4.48 -4.08
CA TYR A 103 -13.02 5.36 -4.75
C TYR A 103 -13.65 6.57 -5.45
N ASP A 104 -14.98 6.56 -5.67
CA ASP A 104 -15.68 7.64 -6.37
C ASP A 104 -16.15 8.72 -5.38
N GLN A 105 -15.99 8.49 -4.07
CA GLN A 105 -16.19 9.51 -3.05
C GLN A 105 -15.28 10.72 -3.29
N THR A 106 -15.83 11.90 -3.09
CA THR A 106 -15.11 13.16 -3.27
C THR A 106 -14.55 13.68 -1.95
N PHE A 107 -13.39 14.32 -2.02
CA PHE A 107 -12.80 15.07 -0.91
C PHE A 107 -12.11 16.33 -1.43
N THR A 108 -11.66 17.20 -0.52
CA THR A 108 -10.86 18.37 -0.87
C THR A 108 -9.39 18.03 -0.68
N ASP A 109 -8.65 17.91 -1.78
CA ASP A 109 -7.20 17.75 -1.77
C ASP A 109 -6.54 19.07 -1.34
N GLN A 110 -6.11 19.14 -0.08
CA GLN A 110 -5.51 20.34 0.53
C GLN A 110 -4.10 20.63 0.02
N TRP A 111 -3.38 19.60 -0.43
CA TRP A 111 -1.99 19.69 -0.89
C TRP A 111 -1.89 19.39 -2.39
N ASN A 112 -2.75 20.04 -3.16
CA ASN A 112 -2.70 19.96 -4.61
C ASN A 112 -1.30 20.36 -5.12
N ASP A 113 -0.55 19.37 -5.63
CA ASP A 113 0.82 19.51 -6.18
C ASP A 113 0.91 20.49 -7.38
N GLY A 114 -0.23 20.98 -7.88
CA GLY A 114 -0.33 22.02 -8.92
C GLY A 114 -0.19 23.44 -8.36
N ASP A 115 -1.26 24.23 -8.46
CA ASP A 115 -1.26 25.66 -8.12
C ASP A 115 -1.25 25.96 -6.60
N GLY A 116 -1.12 24.93 -5.76
CA GLY A 116 -1.13 25.02 -4.30
C GLY A 116 -2.50 25.36 -3.69
N ASN A 117 -3.56 25.42 -4.50
CA ASN A 117 -4.92 25.69 -4.03
C ASN A 117 -5.68 24.39 -3.79
N PRO A 118 -6.44 24.29 -2.69
CA PRO A 118 -7.31 23.15 -2.44
C PRO A 118 -8.29 22.92 -3.58
N GLN A 119 -8.45 21.67 -3.99
CA GLN A 119 -9.35 21.29 -5.09
C GLN A 119 -10.21 20.09 -4.70
N VAL A 120 -11.47 20.10 -5.15
CA VAL A 120 -12.33 18.92 -4.98
C VAL A 120 -11.95 17.89 -6.05
N THR A 121 -11.70 16.66 -5.62
CA THR A 121 -11.36 15.53 -6.49
C THR A 121 -11.97 14.24 -5.95
N THR A 122 -11.91 13.15 -6.72
CA THR A 122 -12.26 11.79 -6.24
C THR A 122 -11.01 11.10 -5.70
N VAL A 123 -11.18 10.10 -4.83
CA VAL A 123 -10.05 9.26 -4.38
C VAL A 123 -9.43 8.52 -5.57
N ARG A 124 -10.25 8.11 -6.55
CA ARG A 124 -9.82 7.51 -7.81
C ARG A 124 -8.84 8.40 -8.57
N ASP A 125 -9.23 9.63 -8.85
CA ASP A 125 -8.39 10.58 -9.60
C ASP A 125 -7.14 10.98 -8.80
N PHE A 126 -7.28 11.08 -7.48
CA PHE A 126 -6.18 11.41 -6.57
C PHE A 126 -5.05 10.36 -6.59
N LEU A 127 -5.40 9.06 -6.55
CA LEU A 127 -4.45 7.95 -6.58
C LEU A 127 -3.95 7.63 -8.00
N GLY A 128 -4.78 7.91 -9.01
CA GLY A 128 -4.50 7.71 -10.43
C GLY A 128 -4.54 6.26 -10.89
N ASP A 129 -4.64 6.06 -12.22
CA ASP A 129 -4.79 4.74 -12.87
C ASP A 129 -3.71 3.73 -12.46
N TRP A 130 -2.49 4.23 -12.24
CA TRP A 130 -1.35 3.46 -11.74
C TRP A 130 -1.75 2.56 -10.55
N TYR A 131 -2.43 3.11 -9.55
CA TYR A 131 -2.78 2.38 -8.34
C TYR A 131 -3.71 1.20 -8.65
N PHE A 132 -4.68 1.40 -9.54
CA PHE A 132 -5.62 0.35 -9.95
C PHE A 132 -4.93 -0.75 -10.77
N THR A 133 -3.93 -0.43 -11.58
CA THR A 133 -3.12 -1.47 -12.23
C THR A 133 -2.39 -2.38 -11.23
N ARG A 134 -2.09 -1.88 -10.02
CA ARG A 134 -1.51 -2.70 -8.94
C ARG A 134 -2.54 -3.56 -8.23
N LEU A 135 -3.77 -3.08 -8.06
CA LEU A 135 -4.88 -3.92 -7.60
C LEU A 135 -5.14 -5.08 -8.57
N ASP A 136 -5.08 -4.84 -9.89
CA ASP A 136 -5.21 -5.89 -10.90
C ASP A 136 -4.09 -6.94 -10.79
N LEU A 137 -2.86 -6.53 -10.48
CA LEU A 137 -1.75 -7.46 -10.26
C LEU A 137 -1.94 -8.29 -9.00
N LEU A 138 -2.39 -7.68 -7.89
CA LEU A 138 -2.75 -8.40 -6.68
C LEU A 138 -3.86 -9.43 -6.95
N GLY A 139 -4.85 -9.08 -7.78
CA GLY A 139 -5.94 -9.98 -8.17
C GLY A 139 -5.48 -11.20 -8.96
N LYS A 140 -4.31 -11.17 -9.59
CA LYS A 140 -3.72 -12.34 -10.26
C LYS A 140 -3.13 -13.37 -9.30
N LEU A 141 -2.90 -12.99 -8.03
CA LEU A 141 -2.33 -13.89 -7.01
C LEU A 141 -3.37 -14.83 -6.42
N GLY A 142 -4.66 -14.49 -6.46
CA GLY A 142 -5.72 -15.33 -5.91
C GLY A 142 -7.03 -14.57 -5.67
N ALA A 143 -7.97 -15.23 -4.99
CA ALA A 143 -9.23 -14.61 -4.58
C ALA A 143 -8.99 -13.42 -3.62
N PRO A 144 -9.77 -12.33 -3.69
CA PRO A 144 -9.52 -11.11 -2.91
C PRO A 144 -9.40 -11.29 -1.40
N GLU A 145 -10.15 -12.21 -0.81
CA GLU A 145 -10.09 -12.57 0.61
C GLU A 145 -8.84 -13.37 1.00
N ASN A 146 -8.16 -13.95 0.00
CA ASN A 146 -6.96 -14.77 0.15
C ASN A 146 -5.70 -14.06 -0.35
N VAL A 147 -5.79 -12.75 -0.61
CA VAL A 147 -4.63 -11.91 -0.95
C VAL A 147 -4.62 -10.74 0.02
N ARG A 148 -3.47 -10.44 0.61
CA ARG A 148 -3.27 -9.23 1.41
C ARG A 148 -1.95 -8.58 1.11
N ILE A 149 -1.90 -7.27 1.31
CA ILE A 149 -0.66 -6.52 1.40
C ILE A 149 -0.25 -6.39 2.87
N VAL A 150 1.04 -6.47 3.13
CA VAL A 150 1.67 -6.13 4.42
C VAL A 150 2.70 -5.06 4.13
N PHE A 151 2.67 -3.95 4.88
CA PHE A 151 3.49 -2.80 4.57
C PHE A 151 3.88 -1.97 5.79
N TRP A 152 4.94 -1.18 5.62
CA TRP A 152 5.46 -0.18 6.56
C TRP A 152 6.19 0.91 5.80
N PHE A 153 6.70 1.90 6.52
CA PHE A 153 7.35 3.09 5.96
C PHE A 153 8.71 3.32 6.60
N ASP A 154 9.63 3.97 5.88
CA ASP A 154 10.90 4.45 6.45
C ASP A 154 10.84 5.95 6.84
N ASN A 155 11.78 6.38 7.69
CA ASN A 155 11.80 7.73 8.29
C ASN A 155 12.19 8.88 7.32
#